data_AF-A0A5M3XMT5-F1
#
_entry.id   AF-A0A5M3XMT5-F1
#
_cell.length_a   1.000
_cell.length_b   1.000
_cell.length_c   1.000
_cell.angle_alpha   90.00
_cell.angle_beta   90.00
_cell.angle_gamma   90.00
#
_symmetry.space_group_name_H-M   'P 1'
#
loop_
_entity.id
_entity.type
_entity.pdbx_description
1 polymer ?
#
loop_
_entity_poly.entity_id
_entity_poly.type
_entity_poly.pdbx_seq_one_letter_code
_entity_poly.pdbx_strand_id
1 'polypeptide(L)'
;MTSSELTVLNLLGSGLSTARIAASLGVTTCAVEACKRGIYRKLGVVSQAHAVARAISLGFFDHHRPLPDSGRTRPEVVVVHARPGACRDRVAETLLACGQSFAVLRDSAGAHWLQWRRGTLAAVLIDPDPGDWQLPARLGAPTLVVCSVPPDLAAVGDAVRHGARALVWREDVPEDLCGMLSLMCRGYFTMTALCLDAFTAGIAAHPPELTARERDVLDSIALGHTIGQTARRLGITAKTVESVQARLFLRLGARTRSEALIISHRLGLVDRSRAEGP
;
A
#
# COMPACT_ATOMS: atom_id res chain seq x y z
N MET A 1 18.58 -20.64 -20.46
CA MET A 1 19.71 -20.71 -19.49
C MET A 1 19.32 -21.62 -18.34
N THR A 2 20.28 -22.20 -17.63
CA THR A 2 19.99 -23.02 -16.42
C THR A 2 19.77 -22.12 -15.20
N SER A 3 19.07 -22.63 -14.17
CA SER A 3 18.80 -21.88 -12.93
C SER A 3 20.07 -21.40 -12.25
N SER A 4 21.11 -22.25 -12.16
CA SER A 4 22.40 -21.87 -11.58
C SER A 4 23.12 -20.77 -12.36
N GLU A 5 23.02 -20.78 -13.70
CA GLU A 5 23.59 -19.73 -14.54
C GLU A 5 22.84 -18.40 -14.40
N LEU A 6 21.52 -18.44 -14.24
CA LEU A 6 20.71 -17.24 -13.97
C LEU A 6 21.04 -16.63 -12.61
N THR A 7 21.24 -17.46 -11.57
CA THR A 7 21.67 -16.98 -10.26
C THR A 7 23.04 -16.29 -10.32
N VAL A 8 24.03 -16.91 -10.97
CA VAL A 8 25.36 -16.31 -11.14
C VAL A 8 25.28 -15.02 -11.96
N LEU A 9 24.49 -14.99 -13.04
CA LEU A 9 24.27 -13.80 -13.86
C LEU A 9 23.61 -12.66 -13.08
N ASN A 10 22.64 -12.97 -12.19
CA ASN A 10 21.99 -11.99 -11.33
C ASN A 10 22.97 -11.38 -10.32
N LEU A 11 23.80 -12.21 -9.68
CA LEU A 11 24.82 -11.76 -8.73
C LEU A 11 25.94 -10.94 -9.40
N LEU A 12 26.30 -11.28 -10.65
CA LEU A 12 27.21 -10.45 -11.46
C LEU A 12 26.59 -9.11 -11.82
N GLY A 13 25.31 -9.10 -12.19
CA GLY A 13 24.51 -7.91 -12.40
C GLY A 13 24.23 -7.13 -11.12
N SER A 14 24.55 -7.70 -9.95
CA SER A 14 24.59 -7.08 -8.62
C SER A 14 25.99 -6.59 -8.22
N GLY A 15 26.97 -6.62 -9.13
CA GLY A 15 28.30 -6.01 -8.96
C GLY A 15 29.16 -6.69 -7.89
N LEU A 16 28.78 -7.89 -7.47
CA LEU A 16 29.57 -8.70 -6.55
C LEU A 16 30.81 -9.24 -7.27
N SER A 17 31.93 -9.31 -6.55
CA SER A 17 33.15 -9.94 -7.07
C SER A 17 32.96 -11.46 -7.14
N THR A 18 33.69 -12.13 -8.05
CA THR A 18 33.65 -13.60 -8.18
C THR A 18 33.85 -14.32 -6.83
N ALA A 19 34.73 -13.79 -5.97
CA ALA A 19 34.96 -14.34 -4.63
C ALA A 19 33.74 -14.23 -3.71
N ARG A 20 33.02 -13.10 -3.73
CA ARG A 20 31.77 -12.95 -2.96
C ARG A 20 30.65 -13.82 -3.51
N ILE A 21 30.54 -13.95 -4.83
CA ILE A 21 29.56 -14.83 -5.47
C ILE A 21 29.79 -16.29 -5.07
N ALA A 22 31.05 -16.73 -5.08
CA ALA A 22 31.44 -18.07 -4.65
C ALA A 22 31.04 -18.33 -3.19
N ALA A 23 31.35 -17.36 -2.30
CA ALA A 23 30.96 -17.44 -0.89
C ALA A 23 29.44 -17.47 -0.68
N SER A 24 28.67 -16.62 -1.38
CA SER A 24 27.20 -16.57 -1.26
C SER A 24 26.50 -17.84 -1.78
N LEU A 25 27.10 -18.54 -2.73
CA LEU A 25 26.54 -19.76 -3.31
C LEU A 25 27.08 -21.05 -2.68
N GLY A 26 28.04 -20.96 -1.76
CA GLY A 26 28.70 -22.15 -1.17
C GLY A 26 29.50 -22.96 -2.20
N VAL A 27 30.01 -22.32 -3.25
CA VAL A 27 30.78 -22.96 -4.34
C VAL A 27 32.18 -22.36 -4.46
N THR A 28 33.04 -22.98 -5.27
CA THR A 28 34.40 -22.46 -5.51
C THR A 28 34.40 -21.30 -6.52
N THR A 29 35.38 -20.42 -6.42
CA THR A 29 35.62 -19.34 -7.40
C THR A 29 35.81 -19.89 -8.82
N CYS A 30 36.46 -21.05 -8.96
CA CYS A 30 36.62 -21.75 -10.22
C CYS A 30 35.28 -22.15 -10.86
N ALA A 31 34.32 -22.63 -10.04
CA ALA A 31 32.97 -22.95 -10.50
C ALA A 31 32.21 -21.71 -11.00
N VAL A 32 32.38 -20.57 -10.33
CA VAL A 32 31.79 -19.29 -10.77
C VAL A 32 32.40 -18.83 -12.10
N GLU A 33 33.72 -18.92 -12.28
CA GLU A 33 34.37 -18.57 -13.55
C GLU A 33 33.98 -19.52 -14.70
N ALA A 34 33.81 -20.81 -14.43
CA ALA A 34 33.29 -21.76 -15.41
C ALA A 34 31.85 -21.41 -15.82
N CYS A 35 31.00 -21.06 -14.84
CA CYS A 35 29.64 -20.60 -15.08
C CYS A 35 29.60 -19.31 -15.89
N LYS A 36 30.44 -18.32 -15.58
CA LYS A 36 30.60 -17.07 -16.36
C LYS A 36 30.93 -17.34 -17.82
N ARG A 37 31.88 -18.23 -18.09
CA ARG A 37 32.24 -18.63 -19.47
C ARG A 37 31.06 -19.27 -20.20
N GLY A 38 30.27 -20.12 -19.52
CA GLY A 38 29.06 -20.71 -20.07
C GLY A 38 28.00 -19.68 -20.43
N ILE A 39 27.76 -18.71 -19.53
CA ILE A 39 26.84 -17.59 -19.72
C ILE A 39 27.25 -16.74 -20.92
N TYR A 40 28.53 -16.35 -21.01
CA TYR A 40 29.05 -15.50 -22.08
C TYR A 40 28.87 -16.15 -23.46
N ARG A 41 29.17 -17.45 -23.55
CA ARG A 41 28.96 -18.22 -24.77
C ARG A 41 27.49 -18.29 -25.17
N LYS A 42 26.60 -18.56 -24.21
CA LYS A 42 25.14 -18.64 -24.44
C LYS A 42 24.53 -17.30 -24.84
N LEU A 43 25.05 -16.19 -24.32
CA LEU A 43 24.60 -14.85 -24.65
C LEU A 43 25.29 -14.25 -25.89
N GLY A 44 26.34 -14.90 -26.42
CA GLY A 44 27.11 -14.39 -27.55
C GLY A 44 27.85 -13.09 -27.24
N VAL A 45 28.39 -12.98 -26.02
CA VAL A 45 29.05 -11.77 -25.50
C VAL A 45 30.44 -12.12 -24.97
N VAL A 46 31.33 -11.12 -24.95
CA VAL A 46 32.75 -11.32 -24.57
C VAL A 46 33.12 -10.63 -23.26
N SER A 47 32.22 -9.85 -22.66
CA SER A 47 32.49 -9.11 -21.44
C SER A 47 31.34 -9.22 -20.44
N GLN A 48 31.67 -9.06 -19.16
CA GLN A 48 30.70 -9.07 -18.06
C GLN A 48 29.66 -7.96 -18.22
N ALA A 49 30.12 -6.75 -18.54
CA ALA A 49 29.24 -5.60 -18.75
C ALA A 49 28.25 -5.84 -19.89
N HIS A 50 28.71 -6.43 -21.01
CA HIS A 50 27.85 -6.77 -22.14
C HIS A 50 26.92 -7.94 -21.81
N ALA A 51 27.38 -8.94 -21.05
CA ALA A 51 26.53 -10.04 -20.57
C ALA A 51 25.39 -9.55 -19.68
N VAL A 52 25.69 -8.66 -18.74
CA VAL A 52 24.69 -8.02 -17.88
C VAL A 52 23.72 -7.17 -18.71
N ALA A 53 24.23 -6.31 -19.61
CA ALA A 53 23.40 -5.48 -20.48
C ALA A 53 22.44 -6.30 -21.36
N ARG A 54 22.94 -7.38 -21.96
CA ARG A 54 22.14 -8.26 -22.83
C ARG A 54 21.12 -9.08 -22.05
N ALA A 55 21.46 -9.50 -20.84
CA ALA A 55 20.54 -10.17 -19.94
C ALA A 55 19.41 -9.26 -19.45
N ILE A 56 19.70 -7.96 -19.27
CA ILE A 56 18.69 -6.93 -18.99
C ILE A 56 17.73 -6.78 -20.17
N SER A 57 18.24 -6.66 -21.40
CA SER A 57 17.41 -6.53 -22.61
C SER A 57 16.51 -7.75 -22.88
N LEU A 58 16.89 -8.92 -22.36
CA LEU A 58 16.15 -10.17 -22.51
C LEU A 58 15.24 -10.47 -21.30
N GLY A 59 15.16 -9.58 -20.31
CA GLY A 59 14.28 -9.72 -19.15
C GLY A 59 14.69 -10.81 -18.16
N PHE A 60 15.96 -11.21 -18.12
CA PHE A 60 16.45 -12.31 -17.26
C PHE A 60 16.74 -11.92 -15.80
N PHE A 61 16.47 -10.67 -15.41
CA PHE A 61 16.63 -10.21 -14.04
C PHE A 61 15.28 -10.22 -13.32
N ASP A 62 15.11 -11.22 -12.46
CA ASP A 62 14.01 -11.25 -11.52
C ASP A 62 14.20 -10.14 -10.48
N HIS A 63 13.17 -9.33 -10.26
CA HIS A 63 13.14 -8.29 -9.24
C HIS A 63 13.31 -8.92 -7.86
N HIS A 64 14.55 -9.13 -7.42
CA HIS A 64 14.81 -9.43 -6.03
C HIS A 64 14.38 -8.23 -5.19
N ARG A 65 13.17 -8.34 -4.63
CA ARG A 65 12.72 -7.59 -3.46
C ARG A 65 13.86 -7.66 -2.45
N PRO A 66 14.51 -6.54 -2.08
CA PRO A 66 15.51 -6.59 -1.03
C PRO A 66 14.84 -7.19 0.20
N LEU A 67 15.47 -8.19 0.83
CA LEU A 67 15.17 -8.46 2.24
C LEU A 67 15.33 -7.12 2.98
N PRO A 68 14.48 -6.83 3.99
CA PRO A 68 14.65 -5.62 4.80
C PRO A 68 16.08 -5.60 5.35
N ASP A 69 16.88 -4.67 4.82
CA ASP A 69 18.25 -4.45 5.25
C ASP A 69 18.17 -3.85 6.66
N SER A 70 18.49 -4.67 7.66
CA SER A 70 18.28 -4.41 9.09
C SER A 70 19.16 -3.30 9.68
N GLY A 71 19.67 -2.38 8.86
CA GLY A 71 20.59 -1.31 9.28
C GLY A 71 20.42 0.04 8.59
N ARG A 72 19.69 0.14 7.47
CA ARG A 72 19.48 1.44 6.80
C ARG A 72 18.16 2.06 7.22
N THR A 73 18.27 3.21 7.89
CA THR A 73 17.12 3.93 8.48
C THR A 73 16.44 4.90 7.52
N ARG A 74 17.12 5.32 6.45
CA ARG A 74 16.62 6.26 5.44
C ARG A 74 16.67 5.64 4.04
N PRO A 75 15.73 5.99 3.14
CA PRO A 75 15.86 5.63 1.73
C PRO A 75 17.13 6.25 1.15
N GLU A 76 17.79 5.58 0.20
CA GLU A 76 18.94 6.16 -0.50
C GLU A 76 18.51 7.25 -1.47
N VAL A 77 17.36 7.07 -2.12
CA VAL A 77 16.79 8.06 -3.04
C VAL A 77 15.29 8.14 -2.83
N VAL A 78 14.79 9.35 -2.72
CA VAL A 78 13.35 9.66 -2.76
C VAL A 78 12.98 10.08 -4.17
N VAL A 79 12.01 9.41 -4.77
CA VAL A 79 11.44 9.79 -6.06
C VAL A 79 10.19 10.61 -5.79
N VAL A 80 10.24 11.90 -6.11
CA VAL A 80 9.11 12.82 -5.96
C VAL A 80 8.39 12.91 -7.30
N HIS A 81 7.11 12.61 -7.32
CA HIS A 81 6.24 12.81 -8.48
C HIS A 81 5.14 13.79 -8.12
N ALA A 82 5.17 14.94 -8.79
CA ALA A 82 4.30 16.05 -8.47
C ALA A 82 4.20 17.03 -9.63
N ARG A 83 3.04 17.66 -9.77
CA ARG A 83 2.89 18.86 -10.60
C ARG A 83 3.76 20.00 -10.05
N PRO A 84 4.26 20.93 -10.90
CA PRO A 84 4.92 22.15 -10.43
C PRO A 84 3.99 22.95 -9.52
N GLY A 85 4.51 23.46 -8.39
CA GLY A 85 3.73 24.26 -7.45
C GLY A 85 4.34 24.29 -6.05
N ALA A 86 3.79 25.15 -5.19
CA ALA A 86 4.34 25.42 -3.87
C ALA A 86 4.47 24.20 -2.96
N CYS A 87 3.61 23.18 -3.09
CA CYS A 87 3.72 21.96 -2.32
C CYS A 87 4.94 21.12 -2.74
N ARG A 88 5.23 21.06 -4.04
CA ARG A 88 6.43 20.39 -4.56
C ARG A 88 7.69 21.10 -4.11
N ASP A 89 7.70 22.43 -4.18
CA ASP A 89 8.86 23.23 -3.76
C ASP A 89 9.12 23.02 -2.26
N ARG A 90 8.07 23.03 -1.43
CA ARG A 90 8.16 22.71 0.00
C ARG A 90 8.75 21.34 0.29
N VAL A 91 8.30 20.31 -0.42
CA VAL A 91 8.85 18.94 -0.30
C VAL A 91 10.31 18.91 -0.70
N ALA A 92 10.68 19.54 -1.82
CA ALA A 92 12.05 19.61 -2.29
C ALA A 92 12.97 20.36 -1.31
N GLU A 93 12.54 21.51 -0.79
CA GLU A 93 13.24 22.29 0.23
C GLU A 93 13.48 21.47 1.50
N THR A 94 12.47 20.74 1.96
CA THR A 94 12.58 19.89 3.16
C THR A 94 13.56 18.74 2.94
N LEU A 95 13.49 18.07 1.78
CA LEU A 95 14.43 17.00 1.44
C LEU A 95 15.87 17.52 1.36
N LEU A 96 16.08 18.71 0.78
CA LEU A 96 17.38 19.39 0.75
C LEU A 96 17.87 19.70 2.17
N ALA A 97 17.03 20.29 3.02
CA ALA A 97 17.37 20.64 4.39
C ALA A 97 17.78 19.41 5.23
N CYS A 98 17.12 18.27 5.00
CA CYS A 98 17.45 16.98 5.64
C CYS A 98 18.69 16.29 5.08
N GLY A 99 19.30 16.81 3.99
CA GLY A 99 20.37 16.13 3.24
C GLY A 99 19.92 14.86 2.54
N GLN A 100 18.62 14.71 2.28
CA GLN A 100 18.03 13.54 1.66
C GLN A 100 18.23 13.61 0.14
N SER A 101 18.84 12.59 -0.46
CA SER A 101 18.95 12.51 -1.93
C SER A 101 17.58 12.25 -2.54
N PHE A 102 17.21 13.05 -3.54
CA PHE A 102 15.93 12.92 -4.22
C PHE A 102 16.01 13.26 -5.71
N ALA A 103 15.05 12.75 -6.46
CA ALA A 103 14.84 13.08 -7.86
C ALA A 103 13.37 13.47 -8.05
N VAL A 104 13.13 14.59 -8.74
CA VAL A 104 11.78 15.00 -9.11
C VAL A 104 11.50 14.55 -10.53
N LEU A 105 10.53 13.67 -10.71
CA LEU A 105 10.07 13.25 -12.02
C LEU A 105 8.99 14.20 -12.53
N ARG A 106 9.12 14.60 -13.80
CA ARG A 106 8.12 15.40 -14.52
C ARG A 106 7.16 14.52 -15.34
N ASP A 107 7.57 13.30 -15.67
CA ASP A 107 6.80 12.30 -16.41
C ASP A 107 7.34 10.89 -16.09
N SER A 108 6.44 9.92 -15.97
CA SER A 108 6.67 8.48 -15.90
C SER A 108 7.52 7.90 -17.03
N ALA A 109 7.59 8.57 -18.20
CA ALA A 109 8.48 8.20 -19.32
C ALA A 109 9.96 8.53 -19.05
N GLY A 110 10.25 9.49 -18.16
CA GLY A 110 11.60 9.91 -17.78
C GLY A 110 12.29 8.99 -16.77
N ALA A 111 11.60 7.96 -16.27
CA ALA A 111 12.07 7.07 -15.21
C ALA A 111 12.96 5.91 -15.69
N HIS A 112 13.34 5.86 -16.97
CA HIS A 112 14.10 4.74 -17.53
C HIS A 112 15.48 4.53 -16.89
N TRP A 113 16.05 5.49 -16.17
CA TRP A 113 17.30 5.34 -15.42
C TRP A 113 17.10 4.84 -13.98
N LEU A 114 15.88 4.91 -13.42
CA LEU A 114 15.58 4.46 -12.05
C LEU A 114 15.62 2.93 -11.93
N GLN A 115 15.33 2.20 -13.01
CA GLN A 115 15.49 0.74 -13.09
C GLN A 115 16.97 0.28 -13.00
N TRP A 116 17.93 1.20 -13.02
CA TRP A 116 19.38 0.93 -12.98
C TRP A 116 19.99 1.29 -11.62
N ARG A 117 19.21 1.88 -10.70
CA ARG A 117 19.65 2.22 -9.35
C ARG A 117 19.52 0.98 -8.45
N ARG A 118 20.61 0.60 -7.80
CA ARG A 118 20.58 -0.31 -6.64
C ARG A 118 20.41 0.52 -5.38
N GLY A 119 19.41 0.23 -4.55
CA GLY A 119 19.18 0.96 -3.30
C GLY A 119 17.76 0.87 -2.76
N THR A 120 17.57 1.23 -1.49
CA THR A 120 16.23 1.43 -0.89
C THR A 120 15.63 2.70 -1.48
N LEU A 121 14.58 2.55 -2.28
CA LEU A 121 13.83 3.66 -2.87
C LEU A 121 12.59 3.96 -2.02
N ALA A 122 12.22 5.23 -1.93
CA ALA A 122 10.89 5.63 -1.47
C ALA A 122 10.25 6.54 -2.52
N ALA A 123 8.93 6.42 -2.68
CA ALA A 123 8.17 7.30 -3.55
C ALA A 123 7.40 8.34 -2.73
N VAL A 124 7.40 9.59 -3.19
CA VAL A 124 6.57 10.68 -2.65
C VAL A 124 5.66 11.15 -3.77
N LEU A 125 4.35 11.03 -3.56
CA LEU A 125 3.33 11.53 -4.47
C LEU A 125 2.66 12.75 -3.84
N ILE A 126 2.47 13.82 -4.61
CA ILE A 126 1.76 15.03 -4.16
C ILE A 126 0.43 15.13 -4.90
N ASP A 127 -0.68 15.09 -4.16
CA ASP A 127 -2.05 15.07 -4.70
C ASP A 127 -2.21 14.12 -5.90
N PRO A 128 -1.95 12.80 -5.72
CA PRO A 128 -1.87 11.86 -6.83
C PRO A 128 -3.22 11.67 -7.54
N ASP A 129 -3.17 11.65 -8.87
CA ASP A 129 -4.24 11.14 -9.72
C ASP A 129 -4.10 9.62 -9.94
N PRO A 130 -5.13 8.91 -10.42
CA PRO A 130 -5.10 7.45 -10.60
C PRO A 130 -3.90 6.93 -11.42
N GLY A 131 -3.38 7.72 -12.37
CA GLY A 131 -2.22 7.36 -13.18
C GLY A 131 -0.89 7.39 -12.42
N ASP A 132 -0.78 8.20 -11.37
CA ASP A 132 0.47 8.45 -10.65
C ASP A 132 0.91 7.23 -9.82
N TRP A 133 -0.05 6.39 -9.42
CA TRP A 133 0.18 5.16 -8.66
C TRP A 133 0.94 4.07 -9.44
N GLN A 134 1.04 4.19 -10.77
CA GLN A 134 1.84 3.27 -11.57
C GLN A 134 3.34 3.41 -11.28
N LEU A 135 3.80 4.62 -10.94
CA LEU A 135 5.21 4.88 -10.66
C LEU A 135 5.73 4.09 -9.44
N PRO A 136 5.14 4.21 -8.23
CA PRO A 136 5.62 3.45 -7.08
C PRO A 136 5.49 1.94 -7.29
N ALA A 137 4.44 1.47 -7.98
CA ALA A 137 4.28 0.06 -8.31
C ALA A 137 5.44 -0.46 -9.18
N ARG A 138 5.85 0.30 -10.20
CA ARG A 138 7.01 -0.04 -11.05
C ARG A 138 8.34 0.00 -10.30
N LEU A 139 8.46 0.88 -9.31
CA LEU A 139 9.67 1.01 -8.49
C LEU A 139 9.73 -0.03 -7.37
N GLY A 140 8.62 -0.69 -7.03
CA GLY A 140 8.53 -1.55 -5.85
C GLY A 140 8.80 -0.81 -4.53
N ALA A 141 8.56 0.50 -4.50
CA ALA A 141 8.95 1.39 -3.42
C ALA A 141 7.77 1.68 -2.47
N PRO A 142 7.98 1.73 -1.14
CA PRO A 142 6.99 2.26 -0.22
C PRO A 142 6.65 3.71 -0.57
N THR A 143 5.37 4.05 -0.46
CA THR A 143 4.82 5.33 -0.97
C THR A 143 4.31 6.20 0.17
N LEU A 144 4.78 7.45 0.20
CA LEU A 144 4.28 8.53 1.04
C LEU A 144 3.44 9.48 0.18
N VAL A 145 2.25 9.82 0.64
CA VAL A 145 1.38 10.81 -0.01
C VAL A 145 1.46 12.13 0.75
N VAL A 146 1.66 13.22 0.01
CA VAL A 146 1.56 14.59 0.52
C VAL A 146 0.26 15.18 -0.01
N CYS A 147 -0.58 15.66 0.90
CA CYS A 147 -1.84 16.29 0.58
C CYS A 147 -1.67 17.82 0.65
N SER A 148 -1.97 18.54 -0.42
CA SER A 148 -1.92 20.00 -0.42
C SER A 148 -3.07 20.64 0.34
N VAL A 149 -4.15 19.89 0.54
CA VAL A 149 -5.36 20.28 1.27
C VAL A 149 -5.52 19.29 2.43
N PRO A 150 -6.12 19.67 3.58
CA PRO A 150 -6.41 18.73 4.64
C PRO A 150 -7.11 17.48 4.09
N PRO A 151 -6.53 16.29 4.28
CA PRO A 151 -7.06 15.07 3.68
C PRO A 151 -8.38 14.68 4.35
N ASP A 152 -9.39 14.35 3.57
CA ASP A 152 -10.64 13.78 4.09
C ASP A 152 -10.57 12.24 4.16
N LEU A 153 -11.63 11.61 4.71
CA LEU A 153 -11.69 10.15 4.82
C LEU A 153 -11.58 9.44 3.46
N ALA A 154 -12.14 10.04 2.40
CA ALA A 154 -12.11 9.44 1.07
C ALA A 154 -10.69 9.42 0.52
N ALA A 155 -9.97 10.54 0.63
CA ALA A 155 -8.58 10.68 0.20
C ALA A 155 -7.64 9.74 0.98
N VAL A 156 -7.77 9.65 2.31
CA VAL A 156 -6.97 8.72 3.12
C VAL A 156 -7.28 7.28 2.75
N GLY A 157 -8.55 6.92 2.64
CA GLY A 157 -8.97 5.57 2.26
C GLY A 157 -8.48 5.18 0.87
N ASP A 158 -8.53 6.10 -0.10
CA ASP A 158 -8.04 5.87 -1.45
C ASP A 158 -6.51 5.68 -1.48
N ALA A 159 -5.75 6.54 -0.79
CA ALA A 159 -4.30 6.40 -0.69
C ALA A 159 -3.88 5.05 -0.09
N VAL A 160 -4.55 4.62 0.98
CA VAL A 160 -4.27 3.33 1.64
C VAL A 160 -4.58 2.15 0.71
N ARG A 161 -5.70 2.19 -0.04
CA ARG A 161 -6.06 1.13 -1.00
C ARG A 161 -5.03 0.97 -2.12
N HIS A 162 -4.42 2.07 -2.54
CA HIS A 162 -3.33 2.06 -3.53
C HIS A 162 -1.95 1.72 -2.94
N GLY A 163 -1.89 1.42 -1.64
CA GLY A 163 -0.67 0.92 -0.98
C GLY A 163 0.22 2.01 -0.39
N ALA A 164 -0.29 3.23 -0.19
CA ALA A 164 0.41 4.24 0.61
C ALA A 164 0.72 3.68 2.01
N ARG A 165 1.94 3.97 2.46
CA ARG A 165 2.43 3.60 3.79
C ARG A 165 2.70 4.83 4.66
N ALA A 166 2.55 6.01 4.09
CA ALA A 166 2.57 7.25 4.82
C ALA A 166 1.66 8.32 4.18
N LEU A 167 1.08 9.19 5.00
CA LEU A 167 0.26 10.31 4.53
C LEU A 167 0.48 11.55 5.41
N VAL A 168 0.83 12.67 4.79
CA VAL A 168 1.19 13.93 5.46
C VAL A 168 0.50 15.12 4.80
N TRP A 169 0.09 16.09 5.61
CA TRP A 169 -0.43 17.37 5.13
C TRP A 169 0.74 18.33 4.82
N ARG A 170 0.60 19.19 3.80
CA ARG A 170 1.70 20.03 3.32
C ARG A 170 2.30 20.95 4.42
N GLU A 171 1.52 21.30 5.43
CA GLU A 171 1.88 22.17 6.55
C GLU A 171 2.82 21.45 7.52
N ASP A 172 2.68 20.12 7.63
CA ASP A 172 3.50 19.26 8.51
C ASP A 172 4.75 18.71 7.80
N VAL A 173 4.89 18.97 6.49
CA VAL A 173 6.02 18.47 5.69
C VAL A 173 7.38 18.86 6.27
N PRO A 174 7.65 20.13 6.66
CA PRO A 174 8.97 20.54 7.16
C PRO A 174 9.43 19.75 8.39
N GLU A 175 8.51 19.45 9.29
CA GLU A 175 8.76 18.81 10.57
C GLU A 175 8.82 17.28 10.43
N ASP A 176 7.86 16.68 9.70
CA ASP A 176 7.60 15.23 9.80
C ASP A 176 8.09 14.41 8.60
N LEU A 177 8.26 15.00 7.40
CA LEU A 177 8.49 14.26 6.15
C LEU A 177 9.65 13.25 6.26
N CYS A 178 10.82 13.69 6.73
CA CYS A 178 12.03 12.87 6.78
C CYS A 178 11.93 11.74 7.83
N GLY A 179 11.24 12.00 8.95
CA GLY A 179 10.96 11.00 9.98
C GLY A 179 10.00 9.94 9.47
N MET A 180 8.91 10.36 8.81
CA MET A 180 7.92 9.48 8.21
C MET A 180 8.53 8.59 7.12
N LEU A 181 9.36 9.14 6.23
CA LEU A 181 10.09 8.35 5.22
C LEU A 181 10.95 7.24 5.86
N SER A 182 11.60 7.54 6.99
CA SER A 182 12.46 6.60 7.71
C SER A 182 11.65 5.46 8.33
N LEU A 183 10.53 5.79 8.98
CA LEU A 183 9.63 4.82 9.61
C LEU A 183 8.89 3.97 8.56
N MET A 184 8.46 4.57 7.48
CA MET A 184 7.80 3.90 6.37
C MET A 184 8.69 2.83 5.74
N CYS A 185 9.98 3.13 5.51
CA CYS A 185 10.95 2.17 5.00
C CYS A 185 11.20 0.99 5.97
N ARG A 186 10.92 1.16 7.27
CA ARG A 186 10.97 0.08 8.27
C ARG A 186 9.69 -0.76 8.33
N GLY A 187 8.70 -0.46 7.49
CA GLY A 187 7.43 -1.18 7.43
C GLY A 187 6.33 -0.63 8.33
N TYR A 188 6.56 0.50 9.00
CA TYR A 188 5.51 1.19 9.74
C TYR A 188 4.57 1.93 8.79
N PHE A 189 3.31 2.05 9.19
CA PHE A 189 2.42 3.03 8.63
C PHE A 189 2.54 4.32 9.44
N THR A 190 2.67 5.48 8.79
CA THR A 190 2.79 6.77 9.48
C THR A 190 1.80 7.80 8.95
N MET A 191 1.14 8.52 9.85
CA MET A 191 0.36 9.72 9.52
C MET A 191 0.48 10.73 10.66
N THR A 192 0.31 12.02 10.36
CA THR A 192 0.29 13.06 11.40
C THR A 192 -1.01 12.99 12.20
N ALA A 193 -1.01 13.56 13.42
CA ALA A 193 -2.22 13.59 14.25
C ALA A 193 -3.38 14.30 13.54
N LEU A 194 -3.10 15.38 12.80
CA LEU A 194 -4.12 16.10 12.02
C LEU A 194 -4.71 15.23 10.90
N CYS A 195 -3.89 14.44 10.20
CA CYS A 195 -4.37 13.49 9.20
C CYS A 195 -5.21 12.37 9.84
N LEU A 196 -4.81 11.91 11.03
CA LEU A 196 -5.55 10.93 11.80
C LEU A 196 -6.88 11.50 12.33
N ASP A 197 -6.90 12.75 12.77
CA ASP A 197 -8.09 13.44 13.26
C ASP A 197 -9.08 13.66 12.11
N ALA A 198 -8.62 14.04 10.92
CA ALA A 198 -9.49 14.16 9.74
C ALA A 198 -10.03 12.79 9.28
N PHE A 199 -9.19 11.75 9.32
CA PHE A 199 -9.59 10.37 9.08
C PHE A 199 -10.63 9.90 10.10
N THR A 200 -10.39 10.14 11.39
CA THR A 200 -11.27 9.70 12.48
C THR A 200 -12.54 10.53 12.60
N ALA A 201 -12.52 11.81 12.23
CA ALA A 201 -13.71 12.66 12.12
C ALA A 201 -14.66 12.16 11.03
N GLY A 202 -14.14 11.62 9.92
CA GLY A 202 -14.94 10.90 8.94
C GLY A 202 -15.35 9.50 9.41
N ILE A 203 -14.55 8.85 10.27
CA ILE A 203 -14.86 7.58 10.95
C ILE A 203 -15.67 7.81 12.23
N ALA A 204 -16.22 9.01 12.45
CA ALA A 204 -17.41 9.17 13.26
C ALA A 204 -18.58 8.51 12.51
N ALA A 205 -18.49 7.19 12.34
CA ALA A 205 -19.60 6.27 12.22
C ALA A 205 -20.39 6.40 13.51
N HIS A 206 -21.18 7.46 13.58
CA HIS A 206 -22.47 7.32 14.23
C HIS A 206 -23.09 6.11 13.53
N PRO A 207 -23.38 5.01 14.26
CA PRO A 207 -24.13 3.94 13.66
C PRO A 207 -25.36 4.57 13.01
N PRO A 208 -25.74 4.17 11.78
CA PRO A 208 -26.79 4.85 11.03
C PRO A 208 -27.99 5.04 11.96
N GLU A 209 -28.50 6.27 12.06
CA GLU A 209 -29.62 6.56 12.94
C GLU A 209 -30.84 5.77 12.47
N LEU A 210 -31.04 4.61 13.09
CA LEU A 210 -32.19 3.77 12.83
C LEU A 210 -33.41 4.45 13.42
N THR A 211 -34.46 4.55 12.61
CA THR A 211 -35.78 4.91 13.12
C THR A 211 -36.22 3.89 14.17
N ALA A 212 -37.12 4.27 15.07
CA ALA A 212 -37.66 3.36 16.08
C ALA A 212 -38.17 2.04 15.45
N ARG A 213 -38.84 2.13 14.29
CA ARG A 213 -39.35 0.95 13.55
C ARG A 213 -38.26 0.08 12.95
N GLU A 214 -37.18 0.67 12.45
CA GLU A 214 -36.03 -0.09 11.95
C GLU A 214 -35.30 -0.81 13.08
N ARG A 215 -35.20 -0.17 14.25
CA ARG A 215 -34.62 -0.77 15.46
C ARG A 215 -35.48 -1.95 15.96
N ASP A 216 -36.79 -1.77 16.04
CA ASP A 216 -37.73 -2.84 16.43
C ASP A 216 -37.61 -4.08 15.51
N VAL A 217 -37.48 -3.84 14.20
CA VAL A 217 -37.30 -4.91 13.20
C VAL A 217 -35.91 -5.55 13.32
N LEU A 218 -34.85 -4.77 13.55
CA LEU A 218 -33.50 -5.28 13.75
C LEU A 218 -33.39 -6.16 15.00
N ASP A 219 -34.00 -5.74 16.12
CA ASP A 219 -34.05 -6.53 17.36
C ASP A 219 -34.80 -7.85 17.16
N SER A 220 -35.92 -7.81 16.42
CA SER A 220 -36.65 -9.02 16.06
C SER A 220 -35.82 -9.94 15.14
N ILE A 221 -35.01 -9.37 14.25
CA ILE A 221 -34.11 -10.12 13.39
C ILE A 221 -33.03 -10.84 14.21
N ALA A 222 -32.45 -10.14 15.18
CA ALA A 222 -31.40 -10.65 16.06
C ALA A 222 -31.88 -11.78 16.97
N LEU A 223 -33.16 -11.77 17.36
CA LEU A 223 -33.82 -12.85 18.09
C LEU A 223 -34.23 -14.05 17.21
N GLY A 224 -33.87 -14.04 15.92
CA GLY A 224 -34.16 -15.15 15.01
C GLY A 224 -35.60 -15.19 14.48
N HIS A 225 -36.42 -14.15 14.71
CA HIS A 225 -37.81 -14.18 14.27
C HIS A 225 -37.95 -14.11 12.75
N THR A 226 -38.90 -14.88 12.22
CA THR A 226 -39.38 -14.78 10.83
C THR A 226 -40.13 -13.48 10.59
N ILE A 227 -40.40 -13.15 9.32
CA ILE A 227 -41.20 -11.98 8.92
C ILE A 227 -42.60 -12.04 9.56
N GLY A 228 -43.24 -13.22 9.54
CA GLY A 228 -44.56 -13.41 10.14
C GLY A 228 -44.58 -13.25 11.67
N GLN A 229 -43.55 -13.76 12.36
CA GLN A 229 -43.41 -13.57 13.81
C GLN A 229 -43.14 -12.10 14.17
N THR A 230 -42.30 -11.42 13.38
CA THR A 230 -42.00 -9.99 13.56
C THR A 230 -43.25 -9.14 13.35
N ALA A 231 -44.04 -9.45 12.31
CA ALA A 231 -45.31 -8.77 12.02
C ALA A 231 -46.30 -8.87 13.19
N ARG A 232 -46.50 -10.08 13.72
CA ARG A 232 -47.36 -10.31 14.91
C ARG A 232 -46.86 -9.57 16.14
N ARG A 233 -45.56 -9.62 16.41
CA ARG A 233 -44.96 -8.97 17.59
C ARG A 233 -45.07 -7.45 17.55
N LEU A 234 -44.90 -6.85 16.36
CA LEU A 234 -44.91 -5.39 16.19
C LEU A 234 -46.29 -4.81 15.86
N GLY A 235 -47.32 -5.65 15.73
CA GLY A 235 -48.68 -5.22 15.39
C GLY A 235 -48.81 -4.64 13.98
N ILE A 236 -48.02 -5.13 13.02
CA ILE A 236 -47.98 -4.64 11.63
C ILE A 236 -48.13 -5.79 10.62
N THR A 237 -48.31 -5.47 9.35
CA THR A 237 -48.42 -6.48 8.29
C THR A 237 -47.06 -7.04 7.89
N ALA A 238 -47.02 -8.28 7.37
CA ALA A 238 -45.80 -8.89 6.82
C ALA A 238 -45.15 -8.03 5.71
N LYS A 239 -45.98 -7.46 4.83
CA LYS A 239 -45.56 -6.53 3.78
C LYS A 239 -44.87 -5.28 4.34
N THR A 240 -45.36 -4.77 5.47
CA THR A 240 -44.72 -3.64 6.17
C THR A 240 -43.35 -4.03 6.73
N VAL A 241 -43.22 -5.23 7.31
CA VAL A 241 -41.93 -5.75 7.81
C VAL A 241 -40.92 -5.86 6.66
N GLU A 242 -41.31 -6.42 5.51
CA GLU A 242 -40.44 -6.53 4.33
C GLU A 242 -39.97 -5.16 3.83
N SER A 243 -40.86 -4.18 3.79
CA SER A 243 -40.51 -2.82 3.37
C SER A 243 -39.53 -2.15 4.34
N VAL A 244 -39.73 -2.33 5.65
CA VAL A 244 -38.80 -1.83 6.67
C VAL A 244 -37.46 -2.57 6.61
N GLN A 245 -37.45 -3.89 6.39
CA GLN A 245 -36.22 -4.66 6.20
C GLN A 245 -35.41 -4.21 4.99
N ALA A 246 -36.07 -3.94 3.86
CA ALA A 246 -35.38 -3.45 2.67
C ALA A 246 -34.69 -2.10 2.92
N ARG A 247 -35.37 -1.17 3.61
CA ARG A 247 -34.79 0.13 3.99
C ARG A 247 -33.67 -0.01 5.01
N LEU A 248 -33.85 -0.87 6.01
CA LEU A 248 -32.85 -1.21 7.01
C LEU A 248 -31.59 -1.80 6.35
N PHE A 249 -31.73 -2.76 5.45
CA PHE A 249 -30.60 -3.39 4.76
C PHE A 249 -29.87 -2.40 3.85
N LEU A 250 -30.60 -1.54 3.14
CA LEU A 250 -30.01 -0.46 2.36
C LEU A 250 -29.21 0.50 3.26
N ARG A 251 -29.77 0.89 4.41
CA ARG A 251 -29.10 1.78 5.40
C ARG A 251 -27.87 1.13 6.03
N LEU A 252 -27.89 -0.18 6.24
CA LEU A 252 -26.74 -0.94 6.76
C LEU A 252 -25.73 -1.33 5.68
N GLY A 253 -26.03 -1.11 4.39
CA GLY A 253 -25.20 -1.59 3.29
C GLY A 253 -25.18 -3.13 3.17
N ALA A 254 -26.19 -3.81 3.70
CA ALA A 254 -26.31 -5.26 3.70
C ALA A 254 -27.14 -5.76 2.50
N ARG A 255 -26.79 -6.93 1.97
CA ARG A 255 -27.58 -7.62 0.92
C ARG A 255 -28.37 -8.79 1.46
N THR A 256 -27.94 -9.33 2.59
CA THR A 256 -28.60 -10.47 3.24
C THR A 256 -28.90 -10.18 4.71
N ARG A 257 -29.86 -10.94 5.26
CA ARG A 257 -30.18 -10.91 6.69
C ARG A 257 -28.96 -11.20 7.57
N SER A 258 -28.13 -12.18 7.18
CA SER A 258 -26.92 -12.52 7.92
C SER A 258 -25.88 -11.40 7.87
N GLU A 259 -25.69 -10.78 6.70
CA GLU A 259 -24.79 -9.61 6.57
C GLU A 259 -25.27 -8.45 7.42
N ALA A 260 -26.57 -8.15 7.41
CA ALA A 260 -27.15 -7.08 8.22
C ALA A 260 -26.85 -7.30 9.71
N LEU A 261 -27.00 -8.53 10.19
CA LEU A 261 -26.75 -8.89 11.59
C LEU A 261 -25.27 -8.79 11.97
N ILE A 262 -24.35 -9.22 11.09
CA ILE A 262 -22.90 -9.06 11.27
C ILE A 262 -22.53 -7.57 11.35
N ILE A 263 -23.05 -6.76 10.43
CA ILE A 263 -22.79 -5.32 10.37
C ILE A 263 -23.33 -4.65 11.63
N SER A 264 -24.56 -4.97 12.03
CA SER A 264 -25.17 -4.42 13.25
C SER A 264 -24.41 -4.80 14.52
N HIS A 265 -23.87 -6.02 14.63
CA HIS A 265 -22.98 -6.37 15.76
C HIS A 265 -21.67 -5.59 15.75
N ARG A 266 -21.03 -5.42 14.58
CA ARG A 266 -19.80 -4.63 14.47
C ARG A 266 -20.02 -3.16 14.86
N LEU A 267 -21.19 -2.63 14.56
CA LEU A 267 -21.59 -1.25 14.87
C LEU A 267 -22.18 -1.09 16.28
N GLY A 268 -22.26 -2.15 17.09
CA GLY A 268 -22.84 -2.10 18.44
C GLY A 268 -24.35 -1.80 18.46
N LEU A 269 -25.05 -1.98 17.33
CA LEU A 269 -26.48 -1.74 17.21
C LEU A 269 -27.34 -2.83 17.86
N VAL A 270 -26.75 -3.99 18.14
CA VAL A 270 -27.40 -5.10 18.82
C VAL A 270 -26.46 -5.66 19.88
N ASP A 271 -26.97 -5.71 21.10
CA ASP A 271 -26.22 -6.15 22.27
C ASP A 271 -25.95 -7.66 22.19
N ARG A 272 -24.69 -8.05 22.45
CA ARG A 272 -24.22 -9.43 22.40
C ARG A 272 -24.75 -10.27 23.57
N SER A 273 -25.33 -9.64 24.60
CA SER A 273 -25.73 -10.25 25.88
C SER A 273 -27.21 -10.64 26.01
N ARG A 274 -28.06 -10.38 25.02
CA ARG A 274 -29.51 -10.74 25.07
C ARG A 274 -29.90 -12.01 24.32
N ALA A 275 -28.95 -12.66 23.65
CA ALA A 275 -29.18 -13.90 22.89
C ALA A 275 -28.95 -15.19 23.72
N GLU A 276 -28.39 -15.08 24.92
CA GLU A 276 -28.30 -16.19 25.89
C GLU A 276 -29.27 -15.88 27.03
N GLY A 277 -30.49 -16.40 26.91
CA GLY A 277 -31.48 -16.36 27.98
C GLY A 277 -31.16 -17.39 29.08
N PRO A 278 -31.74 -17.25 30.29
CA PRO A 278 -31.94 -18.38 31.17
C PRO A 278 -32.95 -19.39 30.60
#